data_AF-A0A963M8V6-F1
#
_entry.id   AF-A0A963M8V6-F1
#
_cell.length_a   1.000
_cell.length_b   1.000
_cell.length_c   1.000
_cell.angle_alpha   90.00
_cell.angle_beta   90.00
_cell.angle_gamma   90.00
#
_symmetry.space_group_name_H-M   'P 1'
#
loop_
_entity.id
_entity.type
_entity.pdbx_description
1 polymer ?
#
loop_
_entity_poly.entity_id
_entity_poly.type
_entity_poly.pdbx_seq_one_letter_code
_entity_poly.pdbx_strand_id
1 'polypeptide(L)'
;AVTASWRGFEIGPREFVALQDGHDAGTLGRWVAVSGAAASPGAGSYTSRGLALLLYFLGVRLGHWMRAPRERVELRWLSRWSWRLIPKPMMLASEASATFFGVERPWWYLSDGGHFENTGVYALLKRELDFIILSDAGADGRYEFGDLENLVRKARIDFGAEIEFYTREEAASLFPGETADLTVLSPEDMGNVHSSRGVLLARIRYRERPGPALADGRPGPPVRPEGTLLVIKPNLHDALDIDLLAYARNHPGFPHESTGDQSFDEAQWESYHRLGEDFGRAMRERWLARLPGWSTPARHKIRIAARLVPSPPAGEVARKEPLWRRNVRATAIGTTLGVGASGTVLLS
;
A
#
# COMPACT_ATOMS: atom_id res chain seq x y z
N ALA A 1 4.34 15.03 -2.89
CA ALA A 1 5.08 13.83 -3.33
C ALA A 1 5.34 13.88 -4.83
N VAL A 2 6.34 13.14 -5.33
CA VAL A 2 6.55 12.91 -6.76
C VAL A 2 6.26 11.45 -7.04
N THR A 3 5.43 11.15 -8.03
CA THR A 3 5.17 9.79 -8.53
C THR A 3 5.71 9.71 -9.95
N ALA A 4 6.47 8.67 -10.26
CA ALA A 4 7.06 8.50 -11.58
C ALA A 4 6.42 7.31 -12.31
N SER A 5 6.26 7.43 -13.61
CA SER A 5 5.77 6.37 -14.50
C SER A 5 6.47 6.48 -15.85
N TRP A 6 6.28 5.46 -16.70
CA TRP A 6 6.77 5.48 -18.07
C TRP A 6 6.23 6.66 -18.90
N ARG A 7 5.11 7.28 -18.49
CA ARG A 7 4.54 8.46 -19.16
C ARG A 7 5.19 9.78 -18.71
N GLY A 8 5.81 9.80 -17.54
CA GLY A 8 6.32 11.02 -16.93
C GLY A 8 6.18 11.06 -15.42
N PHE A 9 6.27 12.27 -14.88
CA PHE A 9 6.29 12.53 -13.45
C PHE A 9 5.06 13.33 -13.02
N GLU A 10 4.33 12.81 -12.05
CA GLU A 10 3.26 13.52 -11.35
C GLU A 10 3.85 14.20 -10.11
N ILE A 11 3.69 15.52 -10.00
CA ILE A 11 4.27 16.36 -8.96
C ILE A 11 3.14 16.97 -8.15
N GLY A 12 3.11 16.62 -6.87
CA GLY A 12 2.00 17.01 -6.00
C GLY A 12 0.66 16.49 -6.55
N PRO A 13 -0.44 17.25 -6.33
CA PRO A 13 -1.78 16.78 -6.65
C PRO A 13 -2.25 17.06 -8.09
N ARG A 14 -1.56 17.92 -8.85
CA ARG A 14 -2.09 18.41 -10.14
C ARG A 14 -1.08 18.51 -11.27
N GLU A 15 0.20 18.65 -10.96
CA GLU A 15 1.19 18.87 -12.00
C GLU A 15 1.63 17.53 -12.60
N PHE A 16 1.66 17.45 -13.93
CA PHE A 16 2.18 16.32 -14.66
C PHE A 16 3.21 16.79 -15.67
N VAL A 17 4.41 16.22 -15.62
CA VAL A 17 5.51 16.49 -16.54
C VAL A 17 5.70 15.25 -17.39
N ALA A 18 5.21 15.31 -18.63
CA ALA A 18 5.31 14.22 -19.58
C ALA A 18 6.76 13.96 -20.01
N LEU A 19 7.11 12.70 -20.21
CA LEU A 19 8.30 12.33 -20.98
C LEU A 19 8.03 12.63 -22.46
N GLN A 20 8.97 13.29 -23.13
CA GLN A 20 8.88 13.58 -24.56
C GLN A 20 9.69 12.57 -25.38
N ASP A 21 9.41 12.49 -26.69
CA ASP A 21 10.17 11.69 -27.64
C ASP A 21 11.68 11.97 -27.55
N GLY A 22 12.47 10.91 -27.43
CA GLY A 22 13.92 10.99 -27.21
C GLY A 22 14.36 11.00 -25.73
N HIS A 23 13.45 11.10 -24.77
CA HIS A 23 13.77 10.81 -23.37
C HIS A 23 13.81 9.31 -23.10
N ASP A 24 14.78 8.86 -22.30
CA ASP A 24 14.86 7.49 -21.83
C ASP A 24 13.82 7.22 -20.74
N ALA A 25 12.66 6.71 -21.16
CA ALA A 25 11.59 6.24 -20.27
C ALA A 25 11.93 4.90 -19.59
N GLY A 26 12.98 4.19 -20.03
CA GLY A 26 13.33 2.87 -19.55
C GLY A 26 12.37 1.75 -20.01
N THR A 27 12.62 0.53 -19.51
CA THR A 27 11.77 -0.65 -19.75
C THR A 27 10.83 -0.90 -18.57
N LEU A 28 9.80 -1.73 -18.77
CA LEU A 28 8.95 -2.21 -17.67
C LEU A 28 9.80 -2.82 -16.54
N GLY A 29 10.80 -3.64 -16.88
CA GLY A 29 11.70 -4.25 -15.90
C GLY A 29 12.46 -3.23 -15.04
N ARG A 30 12.86 -2.09 -15.61
CA ARG A 30 13.45 -0.98 -14.83
C ARG A 30 12.45 -0.39 -13.86
N TRP A 31 11.21 -0.14 -14.28
CA TRP A 31 10.18 0.38 -13.37
C TRP A 31 9.84 -0.59 -12.24
N VAL A 32 9.77 -1.89 -12.53
CA VAL A 32 9.59 -2.94 -11.52
C VAL A 32 10.77 -2.94 -10.54
N ALA A 33 12.02 -2.91 -11.02
CA ALA A 33 13.21 -2.89 -10.17
C ALA A 33 13.29 -1.62 -9.30
N VAL A 34 12.99 -0.45 -9.86
CA VAL A 34 12.97 0.82 -9.11
C VAL A 34 11.88 0.81 -8.04
N SER A 35 10.72 0.22 -8.34
CA SER A 35 9.62 0.13 -7.39
C SER A 35 9.94 -0.77 -6.19
N GLY A 36 10.85 -1.73 -6.32
CA GLY A 36 11.31 -2.61 -5.23
C GLY A 36 12.64 -2.20 -4.59
N ALA A 37 13.09 -0.96 -4.79
CA ALA A 37 14.37 -0.44 -4.29
C ALA A 37 14.33 -0.13 -2.78
N ALA A 38 13.92 -1.09 -1.96
CA ALA A 38 13.62 -0.94 -0.53
C ALA A 38 14.83 -0.54 0.34
N ALA A 39 16.05 -0.84 -0.10
CA ALA A 39 17.28 -0.43 0.59
C ALA A 39 17.98 0.69 -0.19
N SER A 40 17.77 1.93 0.25
CA SER A 40 18.24 3.13 -0.44
C SER A 40 18.69 4.24 0.52
N PRO A 41 19.79 4.96 0.22
CA PRO A 41 20.19 6.17 0.95
C PRO A 41 19.14 7.29 0.96
N GLY A 42 18.13 7.23 0.07
CA GLY A 42 17.04 8.20 -0.04
C GLY A 42 15.66 7.57 0.10
N ALA A 43 15.39 6.97 1.25
CA ALA A 43 14.11 6.34 1.60
C ALA A 43 13.01 7.33 2.05
N GLY A 44 12.92 8.51 1.41
CA GLY A 44 11.87 9.50 1.72
C GLY A 44 11.86 9.94 3.18
N SER A 45 10.71 9.86 3.86
CA SER A 45 10.56 10.23 5.28
C SER A 45 11.34 9.35 6.25
N TYR A 46 11.77 8.16 5.81
CA TYR A 46 12.61 7.25 6.60
C TYR A 46 14.11 7.54 6.45
N THR A 47 14.48 8.53 5.64
CA THR A 47 15.88 8.90 5.41
C THR A 47 16.51 9.50 6.67
N SER A 48 17.55 8.86 7.19
CA SER A 48 18.44 9.47 8.18
C SER A 48 19.85 9.59 7.60
N ARG A 49 20.56 10.69 7.92
CA ARG A 49 21.91 10.95 7.39
C ARG A 49 22.90 9.84 7.73
N GLY A 50 22.82 9.30 8.96
CA GLY A 50 23.69 8.21 9.42
C GLY A 50 23.43 6.91 8.64
N LEU A 51 22.17 6.51 8.50
CA LEU A 51 21.82 5.30 7.74
C LEU A 51 22.17 5.45 6.26
N ALA A 52 21.90 6.61 5.66
CA ALA A 52 22.26 6.88 4.27
C ALA A 52 23.77 6.76 4.02
N LEU A 53 24.58 7.31 4.93
CA LEU A 53 26.04 7.22 4.83
C LEU A 53 26.53 5.76 5.00
N LEU A 54 25.93 5.01 5.93
CA LEU A 54 26.22 3.59 6.12
C LEU A 54 25.91 2.78 4.86
N LEU A 55 24.68 2.91 4.33
CA LEU A 55 24.25 2.24 3.10
C LEU A 55 25.13 2.64 1.91
N TYR A 56 25.55 3.91 1.85
CA TYR A 56 26.46 4.40 0.82
C TYR A 56 27.81 3.68 0.85
N PHE A 57 28.44 3.52 2.03
CA PHE A 57 29.72 2.82 2.16
C PHE A 57 29.61 1.30 2.00
N LEU A 58 28.47 0.71 2.39
CA LEU A 58 28.18 -0.70 2.14
C LEU A 58 27.83 -1.00 0.67
N GLY A 59 27.67 0.04 -0.16
CA GLY A 59 27.27 -0.11 -1.57
C GLY A 59 25.80 -0.50 -1.78
N VAL A 60 24.99 -0.52 -0.72
CA VAL A 60 23.56 -0.85 -0.77
C VAL A 60 22.77 0.38 -1.22
N ARG A 61 22.61 0.52 -2.54
CA ARG A 61 22.13 1.77 -3.18
C ARG A 61 21.15 1.47 -4.32
N LEU A 62 20.02 0.85 -3.98
CA LEU A 62 19.07 0.37 -4.99
C LEU A 62 18.26 1.49 -5.66
N GLY A 63 18.22 2.69 -5.07
CA GLY A 63 17.50 3.82 -5.65
C GLY A 63 18.14 4.29 -6.97
N HIS A 64 17.33 4.99 -7.77
CA HIS A 64 17.62 5.23 -9.18
C HIS A 64 17.54 6.71 -9.53
N TRP A 65 18.57 7.22 -10.20
CA TRP A 65 18.59 8.60 -10.68
C TRP A 65 17.98 8.72 -12.08
N MET A 66 17.03 9.63 -12.24
CA MET A 66 16.43 9.94 -13.53
C MET A 66 16.53 11.42 -13.85
N ARG A 67 16.76 11.72 -15.12
CA ARG A 67 16.76 13.09 -15.61
C ARG A 67 15.32 13.56 -15.76
N ALA A 68 14.98 14.69 -15.16
CA ALA A 68 13.67 15.29 -15.31
C ALA A 68 13.52 15.84 -16.75
N PRO A 69 12.39 15.59 -17.43
CA PRO A 69 12.10 16.09 -18.78
C PRO A 69 11.67 17.57 -18.75
N ARG A 70 12.45 18.41 -18.04
CA ARG A 70 12.24 19.86 -17.95
C ARG A 70 13.34 20.60 -18.69
N GLU A 71 12.95 21.55 -19.53
CA GLU A 71 13.90 22.29 -20.38
C GLU A 71 14.85 23.19 -19.56
N ARG A 72 14.39 23.77 -18.44
CA ARG A 72 15.22 24.62 -17.57
C ARG A 72 14.80 24.54 -16.11
N VAL A 73 15.76 24.21 -15.25
CA VAL A 73 15.68 24.45 -13.80
C VAL A 73 16.47 25.72 -13.52
N GLU A 74 15.86 26.71 -12.87
CA GLU A 74 16.56 27.95 -12.49
C GLU A 74 17.54 27.68 -11.34
N LEU A 75 18.78 27.37 -11.73
CA LEU A 75 19.89 27.15 -10.80
C LEU A 75 20.76 28.40 -10.72
N ARG A 76 21.27 28.69 -9.51
CA ARG A 76 22.38 29.63 -9.33
C ARG A 76 23.56 29.23 -10.22
N TRP A 77 24.33 30.19 -10.71
CA TRP A 77 25.33 29.95 -11.76
C TRP A 77 26.34 28.84 -11.43
N LEU A 78 26.84 28.78 -10.18
CA LEU A 78 27.75 27.73 -9.70
C LEU A 78 27.10 26.34 -9.67
N SER A 79 25.88 26.22 -9.13
CA SER A 79 25.17 24.94 -9.07
C SER A 79 24.72 24.49 -10.46
N ARG A 80 24.43 25.43 -11.36
CA ARG A 80 24.15 25.14 -12.77
C ARG A 80 25.37 24.55 -13.48
N TRP A 81 26.56 25.06 -13.19
CA TRP A 81 27.81 24.55 -13.74
C TRP A 81 28.12 23.13 -13.23
N SER A 82 28.05 22.88 -11.93
CA SER A 82 28.39 21.57 -11.34
C SER A 82 27.44 20.46 -11.80
N TRP A 83 26.12 20.66 -11.76
CA TRP A 83 25.14 19.66 -12.18
C TRP A 83 25.10 19.42 -13.70
N ARG A 84 25.67 20.32 -14.52
CA ARG A 84 25.81 20.14 -15.97
C ARG A 84 27.08 19.40 -16.35
N LEU A 85 28.21 19.73 -15.72
CA LEU A 85 29.52 19.20 -16.10
C LEU A 85 29.87 17.89 -15.38
N ILE A 86 29.46 17.75 -14.12
CA ILE A 86 29.80 16.60 -13.26
C ILE A 86 28.58 16.03 -12.53
N PRO A 87 27.51 15.62 -13.25
CA PRO A 87 26.28 15.14 -12.61
C PRO A 87 26.50 13.90 -11.74
N LYS A 88 27.34 12.95 -12.16
CA LYS A 88 27.58 11.69 -11.41
C LYS A 88 28.21 11.94 -10.03
N PRO A 89 29.32 12.70 -9.89
CA PRO A 89 29.84 13.05 -8.56
C PRO A 89 28.82 13.78 -7.67
N MET A 90 27.98 14.66 -8.25
CA MET A 90 26.95 15.36 -7.47
C MET A 90 25.86 14.42 -6.96
N MET A 91 25.44 13.45 -7.76
CA MET A 91 24.50 12.40 -7.33
C MET A 91 25.08 11.56 -6.20
N LEU A 92 26.34 11.14 -6.32
CA LEU A 92 27.05 10.37 -5.28
C LEU A 92 27.13 11.15 -3.97
N ALA A 93 27.49 12.44 -4.04
CA ALA A 93 27.55 13.32 -2.88
C ALA A 93 26.16 13.49 -2.24
N SER A 94 25.11 13.66 -3.05
CA SER A 94 23.72 13.71 -2.59
C SER A 94 23.28 12.45 -1.85
N GLU A 95 23.67 11.27 -2.33
CA GLU A 95 23.38 10.01 -1.64
C GLU A 95 24.14 9.89 -0.31
N ALA A 96 25.43 10.21 -0.30
CA ALA A 96 26.26 10.17 0.92
C ALA A 96 25.80 11.18 1.98
N SER A 97 25.33 12.37 1.56
CA SER A 97 24.86 13.42 2.45
C SER A 97 23.35 13.35 2.74
N ALA A 98 22.65 12.34 2.22
CA ALA A 98 21.20 12.20 2.29
C ALA A 98 20.44 13.46 1.86
N THR A 99 20.93 14.13 0.81
CA THR A 99 20.40 15.42 0.34
C THR A 99 19.83 15.29 -1.07
N PHE A 100 18.51 15.26 -1.16
CA PHE A 100 17.76 15.10 -2.40
C PHE A 100 16.91 16.34 -2.66
N PHE A 101 17.15 16.99 -3.79
CA PHE A 101 16.57 18.30 -4.09
C PHE A 101 15.28 18.23 -4.94
N GLY A 102 14.93 17.04 -5.45
CA GLY A 102 13.74 16.84 -6.27
C GLY A 102 13.63 17.87 -7.42
N VAL A 103 12.47 18.50 -7.52
CA VAL A 103 12.10 19.44 -8.60
C VAL A 103 13.04 20.63 -8.77
N GLU A 104 13.84 20.96 -7.74
CA GLU A 104 14.83 22.04 -7.80
C GLU A 104 16.10 21.66 -8.57
N ARG A 105 16.27 20.42 -9.03
CA ARG A 105 17.45 19.96 -9.79
C ARG A 105 17.02 19.18 -11.05
N PRO A 106 17.89 19.08 -12.07
CA PRO A 106 17.57 18.35 -13.30
C PRO A 106 17.60 16.83 -13.15
N TRP A 107 18.11 16.31 -12.03
CA TRP A 107 18.22 14.88 -11.75
C TRP A 107 17.48 14.57 -10.46
N TRP A 108 16.53 13.64 -10.53
CA TRP A 108 15.67 13.25 -9.43
C TRP A 108 16.01 11.84 -9.00
N TYR A 109 16.11 11.66 -7.70
CA TYR A 109 16.32 10.37 -7.08
C TYR A 109 14.99 9.71 -6.83
N LEU A 110 14.84 8.49 -7.34
CA LEU A 110 13.68 7.64 -7.11
C LEU A 110 14.07 6.49 -6.20
N SER A 111 13.17 6.15 -5.29
CA SER A 111 13.27 4.99 -4.43
C SER A 111 11.94 4.26 -4.41
N ASP A 112 11.89 3.15 -3.68
CA ASP A 112 10.70 2.33 -3.49
C ASP A 112 9.46 3.17 -3.14
N GLY A 113 8.31 2.82 -3.73
CA GLY A 113 7.03 3.47 -3.45
C GLY A 113 6.59 3.33 -1.99
N GLY A 114 6.94 2.22 -1.34
CA GLY A 114 6.69 1.92 0.06
C GLY A 114 7.36 2.90 1.03
N HIS A 115 8.42 3.60 0.61
CA HIS A 115 8.99 4.69 1.42
C HIS A 115 8.06 5.90 1.57
N PHE A 116 7.05 6.01 0.71
CA PHE A 116 6.03 7.04 0.79
C PHE A 116 4.67 6.45 1.20
N GLU A 117 4.13 5.53 0.42
CA GLU A 117 2.81 4.92 0.61
C GLU A 117 2.79 3.53 -0.06
N ASN A 118 2.72 2.48 0.76
CA ASN A 118 3.00 1.09 0.37
C ASN A 118 1.86 0.40 -0.40
N THR A 119 0.63 0.90 -0.33
CA THR A 119 -0.53 0.27 -0.97
C THR A 119 -0.63 0.58 -2.48
N GLY A 120 0.04 1.64 -2.94
CA GLY A 120 -0.05 2.12 -4.32
C GLY A 120 -1.35 2.85 -4.66
N VAL A 121 -2.35 2.85 -3.76
CA VAL A 121 -3.65 3.49 -3.96
C VAL A 121 -3.51 5.01 -4.08
N TYR A 122 -2.49 5.62 -3.47
CA TYR A 122 -2.24 7.06 -3.57
C TYR A 122 -2.20 7.59 -5.02
N ALA A 123 -1.60 6.83 -5.95
CA ALA A 123 -1.53 7.21 -7.37
C ALA A 123 -2.89 7.05 -8.09
N LEU A 124 -3.75 6.15 -7.61
CA LEU A 124 -5.09 5.93 -8.14
C LEU A 124 -6.08 6.99 -7.64
N LEU A 125 -5.93 7.48 -6.40
CA LEU A 125 -6.75 8.57 -5.86
C LEU A 125 -6.68 9.84 -6.71
N LYS A 126 -5.51 10.14 -7.30
CA LYS A 126 -5.33 11.27 -8.23
C LYS A 126 -6.22 11.18 -9.47
N ARG A 127 -6.60 9.95 -9.87
CA ARG A 127 -7.43 9.67 -11.03
C ARG A 127 -8.91 9.66 -10.71
N GLU A 128 -9.27 9.78 -9.42
CA GLU A 128 -10.65 9.79 -8.93
C GLU A 128 -11.52 8.65 -9.48
N LEU A 129 -10.99 7.42 -9.39
CA LEU A 129 -11.67 6.24 -9.90
C LEU A 129 -12.94 5.92 -9.11
N ASP A 130 -13.94 5.40 -9.82
CA ASP A 130 -15.19 4.89 -9.23
C ASP A 130 -14.97 3.63 -8.38
N PHE A 131 -13.97 2.81 -8.74
CA PHE A 131 -13.68 1.55 -8.06
C PHE A 131 -12.18 1.24 -8.05
N ILE A 132 -11.68 0.81 -6.89
CA ILE A 132 -10.29 0.45 -6.65
C ILE A 132 -10.27 -0.89 -5.89
N ILE A 133 -9.51 -1.85 -6.39
CA ILE A 133 -9.19 -3.08 -5.67
C ILE A 133 -7.74 -2.96 -5.17
N LEU A 134 -7.56 -3.10 -3.86
CA LEU A 134 -6.27 -3.15 -3.20
C LEU A 134 -6.04 -4.58 -2.69
N SER A 135 -4.95 -5.20 -3.12
CA SER A 135 -4.38 -6.37 -2.44
C SER A 135 -3.32 -5.88 -1.47
N ASP A 136 -3.62 -5.88 -0.17
CA ASP A 136 -2.68 -5.50 0.88
C ASP A 136 -1.93 -6.74 1.38
N ALA A 137 -0.74 -6.96 0.81
CA ALA A 137 0.19 -8.02 1.20
C ALA A 137 1.28 -7.53 2.18
N GLY A 138 1.09 -6.38 2.84
CA GLY A 138 2.02 -5.90 3.86
C GLY A 138 1.98 -6.77 5.12
N ALA A 139 3.13 -6.90 5.78
CA ALA A 139 3.27 -7.66 7.02
C ALA A 139 2.51 -6.98 8.17
N ASP A 140 1.38 -7.55 8.58
CA ASP A 140 0.53 -7.02 9.64
C ASP A 140 -0.12 -8.13 10.47
N GLY A 141 0.69 -8.91 11.18
CA GLY A 141 0.21 -10.05 11.97
C GLY A 141 -0.72 -9.68 13.13
N ARG A 142 -0.81 -8.39 13.47
CA ARG A 142 -1.68 -7.85 14.53
C ARG A 142 -2.90 -7.10 14.00
N TYR A 143 -3.05 -6.96 12.68
CA TYR A 143 -4.12 -6.18 12.05
C TYR A 143 -4.18 -4.74 12.60
N GLU A 144 -3.02 -4.09 12.70
CA GLU A 144 -2.89 -2.67 13.09
C GLU A 144 -3.20 -1.72 11.92
N PHE A 145 -3.14 -2.21 10.69
CA PHE A 145 -3.49 -1.48 9.46
C PHE A 145 -2.69 -0.19 9.25
N GLY A 146 -1.41 -0.16 9.66
CA GLY A 146 -0.56 1.03 9.57
C GLY A 146 -0.43 1.61 8.16
N ASP A 147 -0.34 0.75 7.14
CA ASP A 147 -0.29 1.17 5.73
C ASP A 147 -1.60 1.84 5.28
N LEU A 148 -2.75 1.26 5.63
CA LEU A 148 -4.06 1.86 5.36
C LEU A 148 -4.24 3.17 6.13
N GLU A 149 -3.81 3.25 7.39
CA GLU A 149 -3.87 4.48 8.18
C GLU A 149 -3.05 5.60 7.51
N ASN A 150 -1.84 5.28 7.06
CA ASN A 150 -0.97 6.19 6.32
C ASN A 150 -1.62 6.65 5.01
N LEU A 151 -2.25 5.73 4.25
CA LEU A 151 -3.03 6.05 3.05
C LEU A 151 -4.19 7.02 3.36
N VAL A 152 -5.04 6.71 4.35
CA VAL A 152 -6.19 7.56 4.73
C VAL A 152 -5.71 8.96 5.12
N ARG A 153 -4.65 9.05 5.92
CA ARG A 153 -4.07 10.33 6.36
C ARG A 153 -3.60 11.16 5.17
N LYS A 154 -2.85 10.56 4.24
CA LYS A 154 -2.33 11.24 3.05
C LYS A 154 -3.44 11.63 2.07
N ALA A 155 -4.44 10.77 1.88
CA ALA A 155 -5.60 11.07 1.04
C ALA A 155 -6.30 12.35 1.48
N ARG A 156 -6.51 12.51 2.79
CA ARG A 156 -7.10 13.71 3.39
C ARG A 156 -6.21 14.94 3.21
N ILE A 157 -4.92 14.84 3.53
CA ILE A 157 -4.00 15.99 3.51
C ILE A 157 -3.73 16.48 2.07
N ASP A 158 -3.43 15.57 1.15
CA ASP A 158 -2.93 15.92 -0.18
C ASP A 158 -4.05 16.16 -1.20
N PHE A 159 -5.15 15.40 -1.10
CA PHE A 159 -6.25 15.45 -2.08
C PHE A 159 -7.55 16.01 -1.49
N GLY A 160 -7.68 16.12 -0.17
CA GLY A 160 -8.97 16.38 0.46
C GLY A 160 -9.98 15.25 0.23
N ALA A 161 -9.48 14.02 0.00
CA ALA A 161 -10.30 12.83 -0.17
C ALA A 161 -10.48 12.13 1.18
N GLU A 162 -11.72 11.85 1.55
CA GLU A 162 -12.07 11.12 2.78
C GLU A 162 -12.29 9.65 2.45
N ILE A 163 -11.63 8.75 3.21
CA ILE A 163 -11.80 7.31 3.06
C ILE A 163 -12.45 6.79 4.35
N GLU A 164 -13.67 6.24 4.22
CA GLU A 164 -14.48 5.77 5.33
C GLU A 164 -14.78 4.27 5.14
N PHE A 165 -14.25 3.43 6.03
CA PHE A 165 -14.55 2.00 6.04
C PHE A 165 -15.98 1.72 6.52
N TYR A 166 -16.62 0.75 5.87
CA TYR A 166 -17.96 0.29 6.18
C TYR A 166 -18.03 -0.32 7.58
N THR A 167 -19.14 -0.06 8.28
CA THR A 167 -19.44 -0.79 9.53
C THR A 167 -20.04 -2.16 9.24
N ARG A 168 -20.10 -3.00 10.26
CA ARG A 168 -20.73 -4.33 10.21
C ARG A 168 -22.18 -4.27 9.69
N GLU A 169 -22.97 -3.28 10.11
CA GLU A 169 -24.36 -3.13 9.70
C GLU A 169 -24.47 -2.73 8.23
N GLU A 170 -23.59 -1.83 7.77
CA GLU A 170 -23.56 -1.40 6.38
C GLU A 170 -23.15 -2.55 5.47
N ALA A 171 -22.15 -3.33 5.86
CA ALA A 171 -21.71 -4.54 5.18
C ALA A 171 -22.86 -5.57 5.04
N ALA A 172 -23.56 -5.86 6.14
CA ALA A 172 -24.70 -6.78 6.14
C ALA A 172 -25.85 -6.30 5.24
N SER A 173 -26.06 -4.98 5.15
CA SER A 173 -27.11 -4.41 4.30
C SER A 173 -26.82 -4.52 2.80
N LEU A 174 -25.55 -4.57 2.40
CA LEU A 174 -25.16 -4.81 1.00
C LEU A 174 -25.38 -6.27 0.59
N PHE A 175 -25.26 -7.20 1.55
CA PHE A 175 -25.35 -8.64 1.33
C PHE A 175 -26.41 -9.31 2.23
N PRO A 176 -27.70 -8.95 2.14
CA PRO A 176 -28.74 -9.57 2.97
C PRO A 176 -28.93 -11.05 2.65
N GLY A 177 -28.84 -11.90 3.67
CA GLY A 177 -29.27 -13.30 3.62
C GLY A 177 -28.39 -14.27 2.83
N GLU A 178 -27.25 -13.83 2.28
CA GLU A 178 -26.29 -14.70 1.60
C GLU A 178 -25.10 -14.98 2.51
N THR A 179 -24.78 -16.26 2.72
CA THR A 179 -23.42 -16.71 3.05
C THR A 179 -22.57 -16.53 1.81
N ALA A 180 -22.16 -15.30 1.55
CA ALA A 180 -21.27 -14.99 0.45
C ALA A 180 -19.91 -15.66 0.67
N ASP A 181 -19.31 -16.17 -0.41
CA ASP A 181 -17.95 -16.74 -0.39
C ASP A 181 -16.93 -15.74 0.20
N LEU A 182 -17.22 -14.44 0.06
CA LEU A 182 -16.52 -13.29 0.65
C LEU A 182 -17.43 -12.54 1.63
N THR A 183 -16.90 -12.24 2.81
CA THR A 183 -17.59 -11.45 3.84
C THR A 183 -16.93 -10.08 3.95
N VAL A 184 -17.73 -9.02 3.81
CA VAL A 184 -17.26 -7.66 4.13
C VAL A 184 -17.23 -7.50 5.65
N LEU A 185 -16.06 -7.14 6.18
CA LEU A 185 -15.80 -6.97 7.60
C LEU A 185 -15.44 -5.52 7.89
N SER A 186 -15.68 -5.10 9.13
CA SER A 186 -15.06 -3.89 9.65
C SER A 186 -13.61 -4.18 10.09
N PRO A 187 -12.73 -3.17 10.12
CA PRO A 187 -11.33 -3.36 10.48
C PRO A 187 -11.13 -4.07 11.83
N GLU A 188 -11.94 -3.75 12.84
CA GLU A 188 -11.88 -4.36 14.17
C GLU A 188 -12.22 -5.86 14.21
N ASP A 189 -12.96 -6.35 13.22
CA ASP A 189 -13.36 -7.76 13.14
C ASP A 189 -12.35 -8.61 12.35
N MET A 190 -11.52 -7.99 11.51
CA MET A 190 -10.65 -8.71 10.55
C MET A 190 -9.69 -9.69 11.23
N GLY A 191 -9.09 -9.30 12.36
CA GLY A 191 -8.15 -10.14 13.09
C GLY A 191 -8.80 -11.33 13.82
N ASN A 192 -10.13 -11.32 13.97
CA ASN A 192 -10.90 -12.31 14.72
C ASN A 192 -11.69 -13.27 13.81
N VAL A 193 -11.75 -13.01 12.50
CA VAL A 193 -12.48 -13.87 11.57
C VAL A 193 -11.60 -15.04 11.12
N HIS A 194 -12.09 -16.23 11.44
CA HIS A 194 -11.46 -17.50 11.11
C HIS A 194 -12.38 -18.44 10.32
N SER A 195 -13.61 -18.03 10.05
CA SER A 195 -14.62 -18.86 9.38
C SER A 195 -14.88 -18.48 7.93
N SER A 196 -14.56 -17.25 7.51
CA SER A 196 -14.82 -16.76 6.15
C SER A 196 -13.69 -15.90 5.59
N ARG A 197 -13.67 -15.78 4.26
CA ARG A 197 -12.77 -14.88 3.52
C ARG A 197 -13.16 -13.44 3.83
N GLY A 198 -12.34 -12.77 4.63
CA GLY A 198 -12.59 -11.41 5.09
C GLY A 198 -12.07 -10.39 4.08
N VAL A 199 -12.90 -9.42 3.71
CA VAL A 199 -12.47 -8.25 2.94
C VAL A 199 -12.94 -6.97 3.62
N LEU A 200 -12.20 -5.89 3.47
CA LEU A 200 -12.64 -4.58 3.93
C LEU A 200 -13.23 -3.81 2.75
N LEU A 201 -14.28 -3.04 3.02
CA LEU A 201 -14.86 -2.13 2.05
C LEU A 201 -14.81 -0.72 2.60
N ALA A 202 -14.34 0.23 1.80
CA ALA A 202 -14.38 1.64 2.12
C ALA A 202 -15.02 2.43 0.98
N ARG A 203 -15.68 3.53 1.36
CA ARG A 203 -16.09 4.56 0.43
C ARG A 203 -15.06 5.67 0.43
N ILE A 204 -14.80 6.21 -0.75
CA ILE A 204 -13.93 7.35 -0.99
C ILE A 204 -14.84 8.51 -1.36
N ARG A 205 -14.73 9.62 -0.65
CA ARG A 205 -15.36 10.89 -1.03
C ARG A 205 -14.28 11.84 -1.48
N TYR A 206 -14.21 12.07 -2.79
CA TYR A 206 -13.25 13.00 -3.34
C TYR A 206 -13.64 14.45 -3.00
N ARG A 207 -12.72 15.36 -3.29
CA ARG A 207 -12.90 16.79 -3.04
C ARG A 207 -14.02 17.34 -3.92
N GLU A 208 -14.88 18.17 -3.33
CA GLU A 208 -15.92 18.88 -4.06
C GLU A 208 -15.30 19.85 -5.08
N ARG A 209 -15.87 19.88 -6.29
CA ARG A 209 -15.47 20.78 -7.36
C ARG A 209 -16.68 21.31 -8.13
N PRO A 210 -16.53 22.41 -8.88
CA PRO A 210 -17.58 22.86 -9.80
C PRO A 210 -17.92 21.76 -10.81
N GLY A 211 -19.22 21.58 -11.08
CA GLY A 211 -19.68 20.66 -12.11
C GLY A 211 -19.29 21.12 -13.52
N PRO A 212 -19.47 20.25 -14.52
CA PRO A 212 -19.23 20.62 -15.92
C PRO A 212 -19.99 21.89 -16.29
N ALA A 213 -19.35 22.75 -17.08
CA ALA A 213 -19.92 24.04 -17.46
C ALA A 213 -21.27 23.85 -18.17
N LEU A 214 -22.23 24.68 -17.79
CA LEU A 214 -23.51 24.81 -18.48
C LEU A 214 -23.29 25.37 -19.88
N ALA A 215 -24.30 25.23 -20.76
CA ALA A 215 -24.24 25.72 -22.13
C ALA A 215 -23.97 27.23 -22.25
N ASP A 216 -24.21 27.99 -21.18
CA ASP A 216 -23.96 29.43 -21.08
C ASP A 216 -22.56 29.79 -20.52
N GLY A 217 -21.69 28.79 -20.32
CA GLY A 217 -20.32 28.97 -19.83
C GLY A 217 -20.18 29.13 -18.31
N ARG A 218 -21.29 29.14 -17.55
CA ARG A 218 -21.23 29.15 -16.09
C ARG A 218 -20.85 27.76 -15.56
N PRO A 219 -20.08 27.66 -14.46
CA PRO A 219 -19.82 26.38 -13.82
C PRO A 219 -21.13 25.71 -13.40
N GLY A 220 -21.25 24.41 -13.67
CA GLY A 220 -22.39 23.62 -13.22
C GLY A 220 -22.45 23.50 -11.69
N PRO A 221 -23.55 22.93 -11.15
CA PRO A 221 -23.68 22.70 -9.71
C PRO A 221 -22.49 21.91 -9.19
N PRO A 222 -22.03 22.17 -7.94
CA PRO A 222 -20.89 21.47 -7.38
C PRO A 222 -21.14 19.96 -7.39
N VAL A 223 -20.12 19.22 -7.82
CA VAL A 223 -20.10 17.76 -7.81
C VAL A 223 -19.08 17.30 -6.80
N ARG A 224 -19.47 16.27 -6.05
CA ARG A 224 -18.56 15.56 -5.14
C ARG A 224 -18.48 14.11 -5.62
N PRO A 225 -17.45 13.76 -6.41
CA PRO A 225 -17.28 12.38 -6.88
C PRO A 225 -17.10 11.44 -5.68
N GLU A 226 -17.60 10.23 -5.81
CA GLU A 226 -17.38 9.16 -4.84
C GLU A 226 -16.69 7.99 -5.55
N GLY A 227 -16.05 7.12 -4.78
CA GLY A 227 -15.43 5.90 -5.26
C GLY A 227 -15.50 4.80 -4.20
N THR A 228 -15.25 3.57 -4.60
CA THR A 228 -15.18 2.41 -3.68
C THR A 228 -13.77 1.86 -3.64
N LEU A 229 -13.30 1.55 -2.44
CA LEU A 229 -12.05 0.83 -2.19
C LEU A 229 -12.39 -0.54 -1.58
N LEU A 230 -12.12 -1.60 -2.33
CA LEU A 230 -12.15 -2.98 -1.84
C LEU A 230 -10.73 -3.37 -1.41
N VAL A 231 -10.53 -3.67 -0.14
CA VAL A 231 -9.23 -4.12 0.39
C VAL A 231 -9.27 -5.60 0.69
N ILE A 232 -8.37 -6.33 0.05
CA ILE A 232 -8.11 -7.74 0.26
C ILE A 232 -6.89 -7.82 1.16
N LYS A 233 -7.11 -8.10 2.45
CA LYS A 233 -6.06 -8.39 3.42
C LYS A 233 -6.04 -9.90 3.63
N PRO A 234 -4.92 -10.60 3.37
CA PRO A 234 -4.85 -12.05 3.56
C PRO A 234 -5.28 -12.45 4.99
N ASN A 235 -6.24 -13.37 5.09
CA ASN A 235 -6.67 -13.94 6.36
C ASN A 235 -6.87 -15.45 6.26
N LEU A 236 -6.61 -16.16 7.36
CA LEU A 236 -6.85 -17.60 7.44
C LEU A 236 -8.31 -17.86 7.76
N HIS A 237 -8.91 -18.83 7.07
CA HIS A 237 -10.32 -19.18 7.25
C HIS A 237 -10.58 -20.68 7.07
N ASP A 238 -11.74 -21.15 7.55
CA ASP A 238 -12.08 -22.58 7.60
C ASP A 238 -12.26 -23.26 6.22
N ALA A 239 -12.38 -22.48 5.14
CA ALA A 239 -12.53 -23.00 3.78
C ALA A 239 -11.19 -23.17 3.03
N LEU A 240 -10.05 -23.01 3.72
CA LEU A 240 -8.73 -23.21 3.15
C LEU A 240 -8.41 -24.69 2.94
N ASP A 241 -7.63 -24.96 1.89
CA ASP A 241 -7.11 -26.30 1.61
C ASP A 241 -6.16 -26.80 2.71
N ILE A 242 -6.02 -28.13 2.80
CA ILE A 242 -5.29 -28.80 3.88
C ILE A 242 -3.80 -28.43 3.91
N ASP A 243 -3.21 -28.15 2.76
CA ASP A 243 -1.82 -27.73 2.59
C ASP A 243 -1.58 -26.35 3.21
N LEU A 244 -2.45 -25.37 2.97
CA LEU A 244 -2.40 -24.04 3.57
C LEU A 244 -2.56 -24.10 5.09
N LEU A 245 -3.47 -24.93 5.58
CA LEU A 245 -3.65 -25.16 7.02
C LEU A 245 -2.42 -25.82 7.65
N ALA A 246 -1.77 -26.75 6.95
CA ALA A 246 -0.52 -27.37 7.40
C ALA A 246 0.65 -26.38 7.39
N TYR A 247 0.76 -25.56 6.34
CA TYR A 247 1.78 -24.52 6.25
C TYR A 247 1.62 -23.49 7.37
N ALA A 248 0.40 -22.97 7.58
CA ALA A 248 0.09 -22.01 8.64
C ALA A 248 0.37 -22.54 10.06
N ARG A 249 0.19 -23.85 10.30
CA ARG A 249 0.53 -24.49 11.58
C ARG A 249 2.04 -24.47 11.86
N ASN A 250 2.84 -24.60 10.82
CA ASN A 250 4.30 -24.63 10.93
C ASN A 250 4.94 -23.23 10.81
N HIS A 251 4.20 -22.24 10.29
CA HIS A 251 4.66 -20.87 10.08
C HIS A 251 3.72 -19.87 10.74
N PRO A 252 3.91 -19.55 12.05
CA PRO A 252 3.01 -18.67 12.80
C PRO A 252 2.86 -17.25 12.27
N GLY A 253 3.83 -16.79 11.46
CA GLY A 253 3.78 -15.49 10.80
C GLY A 253 2.81 -15.46 9.61
N PHE A 254 2.54 -16.59 8.97
CA PHE A 254 1.67 -16.67 7.80
C PHE A 254 0.21 -16.29 8.15
N PRO A 255 -0.49 -15.50 7.30
CA PRO A 255 -0.10 -14.96 6.00
C PRO A 255 0.50 -13.54 6.06
N HIS A 256 1.05 -13.14 7.20
CA HIS A 256 1.63 -11.81 7.47
C HIS A 256 3.13 -11.88 7.78
N GLU A 257 3.85 -12.77 7.10
CA GLU A 257 5.30 -12.92 7.25
C GLU A 257 6.01 -11.60 6.89
N SER A 258 7.17 -11.36 7.50
CA SER A 258 7.90 -10.11 7.35
C SER A 258 8.32 -9.88 5.89
N THR A 259 8.06 -8.68 5.36
CA THR A 259 8.49 -8.26 4.02
C THR A 259 10.01 -8.02 3.92
N GLY A 260 10.74 -8.16 5.03
CA GLY A 260 12.19 -8.19 5.02
C GLY A 260 12.77 -9.46 4.39
N ASP A 261 11.99 -10.55 4.36
CA ASP A 261 12.33 -11.72 3.56
C ASP A 261 11.74 -11.57 2.15
N GLN A 262 12.63 -11.49 1.17
CA GLN A 262 12.28 -11.34 -0.24
C GLN A 262 12.61 -12.60 -1.05
N SER A 263 13.13 -13.65 -0.42
CA SER A 263 13.61 -14.88 -1.06
C SER A 263 12.76 -16.07 -0.65
N PHE A 264 11.53 -16.11 -1.15
CA PHE A 264 10.60 -17.18 -0.82
C PHE A 264 11.11 -18.55 -1.32
N ASP A 265 11.00 -19.56 -0.46
CA ASP A 265 11.10 -20.94 -0.91
C ASP A 265 9.84 -21.38 -1.68
N GLU A 266 9.88 -22.57 -2.28
CA GLU A 266 8.76 -23.08 -3.09
C GLU A 266 7.47 -23.24 -2.27
N ALA A 267 7.58 -23.67 -1.01
CA ALA A 267 6.42 -23.91 -0.15
C ALA A 267 5.76 -22.60 0.28
N GLN A 268 6.56 -21.60 0.65
CA GLN A 268 6.09 -20.27 1.00
C GLN A 268 5.43 -19.60 -0.20
N TRP A 269 6.09 -19.64 -1.37
CA TRP A 269 5.54 -19.07 -2.60
C TRP A 269 4.21 -19.71 -2.98
N GLU A 270 4.13 -21.04 -3.03
CA GLU A 270 2.90 -21.73 -3.38
C GLU A 270 1.79 -21.47 -2.35
N SER A 271 2.13 -21.38 -1.05
CA SER A 271 1.13 -21.08 -0.02
C SER A 271 0.53 -19.68 -0.17
N TYR A 272 1.34 -18.66 -0.45
CA TYR A 272 0.84 -17.32 -0.74
C TYR A 272 0.07 -17.27 -2.06
N HIS A 273 0.56 -17.94 -3.09
CA HIS A 273 -0.09 -18.04 -4.39
C HIS A 273 -1.49 -18.69 -4.27
N ARG A 274 -1.60 -19.82 -3.57
CA ARG A 274 -2.88 -20.52 -3.32
C ARG A 274 -3.85 -19.70 -2.49
N LEU A 275 -3.37 -19.02 -1.44
CA LEU A 275 -4.22 -18.13 -0.65
C LEU A 275 -4.76 -16.97 -1.52
N GLY A 276 -3.92 -16.39 -2.38
CA GLY A 276 -4.36 -15.37 -3.34
C GLY A 276 -5.35 -15.90 -4.37
N GLU A 277 -5.10 -17.09 -4.92
CA GLU A 277 -5.98 -17.79 -5.85
C GLU A 277 -7.36 -18.05 -5.23
N ASP A 278 -7.39 -18.48 -3.97
CA ASP A 278 -8.61 -18.72 -3.22
C ASP A 278 -9.50 -17.46 -3.12
N PHE A 279 -8.92 -16.33 -2.74
CA PHE A 279 -9.61 -15.04 -2.76
C PHE A 279 -10.06 -14.64 -4.17
N GLY A 280 -9.19 -14.81 -5.17
CA GLY A 280 -9.47 -14.51 -6.56
C GLY A 280 -10.68 -15.30 -7.11
N ARG A 281 -10.75 -16.60 -6.79
CA ARG A 281 -11.87 -17.47 -7.19
C ARG A 281 -13.18 -17.13 -6.47
N ALA A 282 -13.10 -16.59 -5.25
CA ALA A 282 -14.25 -16.13 -4.50
C ALA A 282 -14.81 -14.78 -5.01
N MET A 283 -13.98 -13.93 -5.62
CA MET A 283 -14.39 -12.65 -6.23
C MET A 283 -15.12 -12.84 -7.58
N ARG A 284 -16.33 -13.42 -7.51
CA ARG A 284 -17.16 -13.64 -8.71
C ARG A 284 -17.81 -12.34 -9.18
N GLU A 285 -18.02 -12.22 -10.49
CA GLU A 285 -18.67 -11.05 -11.11
C GLU A 285 -20.02 -10.70 -10.46
N ARG A 286 -20.85 -11.70 -10.14
CA ARG A 286 -22.14 -11.51 -9.45
C ARG A 286 -22.00 -10.81 -8.09
N TRP A 287 -20.89 -11.02 -7.39
CA TRP A 287 -20.63 -10.41 -6.09
C TRP A 287 -20.10 -8.98 -6.28
N LEU A 288 -19.14 -8.79 -7.20
CA LEU A 288 -18.60 -7.47 -7.55
C LEU A 288 -19.66 -6.51 -8.08
N ALA A 289 -20.59 -6.99 -8.91
CA ALA A 289 -21.70 -6.21 -9.45
C ALA A 289 -22.66 -5.63 -8.40
N ARG A 290 -22.60 -6.11 -7.14
CA ARG A 290 -23.36 -5.56 -6.02
C ARG A 290 -22.66 -4.38 -5.35
N LEU A 291 -21.36 -4.23 -5.57
CA LEU A 291 -20.58 -3.15 -4.98
C LEU A 291 -20.79 -1.84 -5.76
N PRO A 292 -20.96 -0.70 -5.07
CA PRO A 292 -21.00 0.60 -5.72
C PRO A 292 -19.71 0.83 -6.51
N GLY A 293 -19.77 1.47 -7.68
CA GLY A 293 -18.58 1.80 -8.47
C GLY A 293 -18.12 0.73 -9.46
N TRP A 294 -18.51 -0.54 -9.29
CA TRP A 294 -18.01 -1.63 -10.17
C TRP A 294 -18.54 -1.50 -11.61
N SER A 295 -19.86 -1.55 -11.79
CA SER A 295 -20.52 -1.45 -13.11
C SER A 295 -21.25 -0.13 -13.33
N THR A 296 -21.45 0.64 -12.25
CA THR A 296 -22.13 1.94 -12.26
C THR A 296 -21.35 2.93 -11.42
N PRO A 297 -21.39 4.25 -11.72
CA PRO A 297 -20.70 5.26 -10.94
C PRO A 297 -20.98 5.12 -9.44
N ALA A 298 -19.95 5.27 -8.61
CA ALA A 298 -20.09 5.03 -7.18
C ALA A 298 -21.03 6.05 -6.54
N ARG A 299 -22.02 5.55 -5.79
CA ARG A 299 -22.95 6.35 -4.98
C ARG A 299 -23.24 5.64 -3.69
N HIS A 300 -22.80 6.23 -2.58
CA HIS A 300 -22.93 5.68 -1.25
C HIS A 300 -24.03 6.42 -0.48
N LYS A 301 -24.96 5.67 0.10
CA LYS A 301 -25.97 6.29 0.99
C LYS A 301 -25.25 6.84 2.24
N ILE A 302 -25.39 8.13 2.49
CA ILE A 302 -24.80 8.79 3.65
C ILE A 302 -25.47 8.23 4.92
N ARG A 303 -24.69 7.57 5.76
CA ARG A 303 -24.99 7.42 7.19
C ARG A 303 -23.75 7.84 7.96
N ILE A 304 -23.93 8.75 8.91
CA ILE A 304 -22.87 9.15 9.83
C ILE A 304 -22.53 7.89 10.63
N ALA A 305 -21.30 7.40 10.48
CA ALA A 305 -20.85 6.21 11.18
C ALA A 305 -20.93 6.44 12.68
N ALA A 306 -21.87 5.78 13.36
CA ALA A 306 -21.96 5.79 14.81
C ALA A 306 -20.88 4.87 15.40
N ARG A 307 -19.59 5.19 15.18
CA ARG A 307 -18.45 4.43 15.74
C ARG A 307 -18.26 4.62 17.26
N LEU A 308 -19.27 5.13 17.95
CA LEU A 308 -19.26 5.41 19.39
C LEU A 308 -20.38 4.72 20.16
N VAL A 309 -21.15 3.82 19.53
CA VAL A 309 -22.08 2.97 20.30
C VAL A 309 -21.27 1.80 20.85
N PRO A 310 -21.11 1.67 22.19
CA PRO A 310 -20.44 0.52 22.75
C PRO A 310 -21.19 -0.74 22.33
N SER A 311 -20.48 -1.73 21.81
CA SER A 311 -21.06 -3.03 21.50
C SER A 311 -21.74 -3.58 22.76
N PRO A 312 -22.95 -4.17 22.65
CA PRO A 312 -23.51 -4.93 23.76
C PRO A 312 -22.50 -6.03 24.15
N PRO A 313 -22.37 -6.37 25.44
CA PRO A 313 -21.44 -7.41 25.87
C PRO A 313 -21.73 -8.67 25.07
N ALA A 314 -20.74 -9.13 24.30
CA ALA A 314 -20.84 -10.36 23.56
C ALA A 314 -21.18 -11.47 24.56
N GLY A 315 -22.40 -12.01 24.49
CA GLY A 315 -22.69 -13.29 25.15
C GLY A 315 -21.63 -14.29 24.71
N GLU A 316 -21.17 -15.13 25.64
CA GLU A 316 -20.19 -16.18 25.40
C GLU A 316 -20.69 -17.16 24.31
N VAL A 317 -20.56 -16.76 23.05
CA VAL A 317 -20.52 -17.70 21.94
C VAL A 317 -19.16 -18.34 22.08
N ALA A 318 -19.15 -19.61 22.49
CA ALA A 318 -17.94 -20.41 22.61
C ALA A 318 -17.05 -20.18 21.39
N ARG A 319 -15.95 -19.43 21.57
CA ARG A 319 -14.96 -19.16 20.53
C ARG A 319 -14.41 -20.52 20.10
N LYS A 320 -14.89 -21.07 18.99
CA LYS A 320 -14.31 -22.28 18.40
C LYS A 320 -12.89 -21.92 17.99
N GLU A 321 -11.91 -22.47 18.69
CA GLU A 321 -10.52 -22.33 18.28
C GLU A 321 -10.37 -22.88 16.85
N PRO A 322 -9.75 -22.09 15.96
CA PRO A 322 -9.62 -22.47 14.56
C PRO A 322 -8.71 -23.70 14.44
N LEU A 323 -8.96 -24.52 13.42
CA LEU A 323 -8.30 -25.82 13.25
C LEU A 323 -6.77 -25.73 13.24
N TRP A 324 -6.19 -24.62 12.79
CA TRP A 324 -4.75 -24.40 12.77
C TRP A 324 -4.14 -24.01 14.14
N ARG A 325 -4.94 -23.58 15.13
CA ARG A 325 -4.45 -23.25 16.49
C ARG A 325 -4.62 -24.38 17.51
N ARG A 326 -5.35 -25.44 17.18
CA ARG A 326 -5.72 -26.51 18.14
C ARG A 326 -4.57 -27.30 18.76
N ASN A 327 -3.32 -27.14 18.28
CA ASN A 327 -2.18 -27.96 18.71
C ASN A 327 -1.02 -27.21 19.39
N VAL A 328 -1.19 -25.95 19.83
CA VAL A 328 -0.10 -25.21 20.51
C VAL A 328 -0.26 -25.17 22.04
N ARG A 329 -0.73 -26.27 22.64
CA ARG A 329 -0.56 -26.54 24.08
C ARG A 329 0.32 -27.75 24.29
N ALA A 330 1.56 -27.67 23.79
CA ALA A 330 2.66 -28.47 24.30
C ALA A 330 3.63 -27.50 25.00
N THR A 331 3.65 -27.62 26.32
CA THR A 331 4.53 -27.01 27.32
C THR A 331 5.90 -26.58 26.80
N ALA A 332 6.15 -25.26 26.77
CA ALA A 332 7.49 -24.70 26.75
C ALA A 332 7.65 -23.73 27.93
N ILE A 333 7.84 -24.31 29.13
CA ILE A 333 8.57 -23.62 30.20
C ILE A 333 10.04 -23.71 29.77
N GLY A 334 10.52 -22.68 29.09
CA GLY A 334 11.89 -22.58 28.59
C GLY A 334 12.46 -21.21 28.95
N THR A 335 13.29 -21.21 29.98
CA THR A 335 14.12 -20.13 30.51
C THR A 335 14.67 -19.15 29.45
N THR A 336 14.31 -17.86 29.56
CA THR A 336 15.03 -16.76 28.91
C THR A 336 16.22 -16.34 29.77
N LEU A 337 17.38 -16.88 29.46
CA LEU A 337 18.70 -16.32 29.80
C LEU A 337 19.22 -15.65 28.53
N GLY A 338 19.50 -14.35 28.62
CA GLY A 338 19.96 -13.54 27.50
C GLY A 338 21.41 -13.76 27.12
N VAL A 339 21.70 -13.68 25.84
CA VAL A 339 22.96 -13.31 25.16
C VAL A 339 22.49 -12.84 23.78
N GLY A 340 22.74 -11.63 23.28
CA GLY A 340 23.98 -10.88 23.27
C GLY A 340 24.32 -10.66 21.79
N ALA A 341 24.51 -9.40 21.40
CA ALA A 341 24.82 -8.97 20.05
C ALA A 341 25.94 -9.82 19.42
N SER A 342 25.73 -10.31 18.21
CA SER A 342 26.77 -10.93 17.38
C SER A 342 26.47 -10.62 15.93
N GLY A 343 27.29 -9.75 15.35
CA GLY A 343 27.14 -9.29 13.98
C GLY A 343 28.33 -8.44 13.53
N THR A 344 29.56 -8.87 13.84
CA THR A 344 30.77 -8.34 13.21
C THR A 344 31.85 -9.41 13.13
N VAL A 345 32.49 -9.46 11.97
CA VAL A 345 33.79 -10.09 11.65
C VAL A 345 33.74 -11.57 11.23
N LEU A 346 33.81 -11.78 9.91
CA LEU A 346 34.70 -12.78 9.31
C LEU A 346 35.01 -12.37 7.85
N LEU A 347 36.06 -11.57 7.70
CA LEU A 347 36.85 -11.41 6.49
C LEU A 347 38.32 -11.36 6.92
N SER A 348 38.98 -12.51 6.88
CA SER A 348 40.43 -12.70 6.73
C SER A 348 40.66 -14.15 6.33
#